data_AF-A0A6N7SPD7-F1
#
_entry.id   AF-A0A6N7SPD7-F1
#
_cell.length_a   1.000
_cell.length_b   1.000
_cell.length_c   1.000
_cell.angle_alpha   90.00
_cell.angle_beta   90.00
_cell.angle_gamma   90.00
#
_symmetry.space_group_name_H-M   'P 1'
#
loop_
_entity.id
_entity.type
_entity.pdbx_description
1 polymer ?
#
loop_
_entity_poly.entity_id
_entity_poly.type
_entity_poly.pdbx_seq_one_letter_code
_entity_poly.pdbx_strand_id
1 'polypeptide(L)' 'MEVKLTYKGMDSWSRPVYEDENGTLWKDVDPRKHREPDLCTSVYNAFDGEPDTNMKYMNKYEYAELVFIPERVTW' A
#
# COMPACT_ATOMS: atom_id res chain seq x y z
N MET A 1 6.24 14.83 -2.32
CA MET A 1 6.80 13.68 -3.08
C MET A 1 5.60 12.93 -3.63
N GLU A 2 5.63 12.48 -4.87
CA GLU A 2 4.56 11.63 -5.42
C GLU A 2 4.96 10.16 -5.25
N VAL A 3 4.03 9.31 -4.80
CA VAL A 3 4.21 7.86 -4.72
C VAL A 3 3.12 7.21 -5.56
N LYS A 4 3.51 6.65 -6.71
CA LYS A 4 2.60 5.89 -7.56
C LYS A 4 2.49 4.46 -7.05
N LEU A 5 1.27 3.99 -6.86
CA LEU A 5 0.94 2.69 -6.31
C LEU A 5 0.17 1.89 -7.36
N THR A 6 0.88 1.00 -8.06
CA THR A 6 0.28 0.15 -9.10
C THR A 6 -0.34 -1.07 -8.48
N TYR A 7 -1.64 -1.29 -8.70
CA TYR A 7 -2.34 -2.45 -8.15
C TYR A 7 -1.77 -3.77 -8.70
N LYS A 8 -1.44 -4.70 -7.80
CA LYS A 8 -0.86 -6.01 -8.12
C LYS A 8 -1.83 -7.17 -7.91
N GLY A 9 -2.83 -7.01 -7.05
CA GLY A 9 -3.79 -8.05 -6.72
C GLY A 9 -4.24 -8.00 -5.26
N MET A 10 -4.94 -9.04 -4.85
CA MET A 10 -5.33 -9.25 -3.46
C MET A 10 -4.43 -10.32 -2.84
N ASP A 11 -3.93 -10.09 -1.63
CA ASP A 11 -3.21 -11.13 -0.90
C ASP A 11 -4.17 -12.19 -0.32
N SER A 12 -3.60 -13.24 0.27
CA SER A 12 -4.34 -14.33 0.94
C SER A 12 -5.32 -13.89 2.05
N TRP A 13 -5.22 -12.66 2.54
CA TRP A 13 -6.11 -12.06 3.54
C TRP A 13 -7.15 -11.11 2.92
N SER A 14 -7.27 -11.11 1.59
CA SER A 14 -8.15 -10.21 0.84
C SER A 14 -7.83 -8.73 1.05
N ARG A 15 -6.54 -8.39 1.23
CA ARG A 15 -6.06 -7.01 1.26
C ARG A 15 -5.48 -6.64 -0.11
N PRO A 16 -5.78 -5.45 -0.65
CA PRO A 16 -5.18 -5.03 -1.90
C PRO A 16 -3.70 -4.72 -1.71
N VAL A 17 -2.89 -5.22 -2.65
CA VAL A 17 -1.44 -5.06 -2.71
C VAL A 17 -1.11 -4.14 -3.88
N TYR A 18 -0.24 -3.18 -3.63
CA TYR A 18 0.28 -2.23 -4.60
C TYR A 18 1.80 -2.31 -4.65
N GLU A 19 2.39 -1.94 -5.78
CA GLU A 19 3.84 -1.81 -5.96
C GLU A 19 4.18 -0.37 -6.31
N ASP A 20 5.19 0.20 -5.64
CA ASP A 20 5.70 1.53 -5.97
C ASP A 20 6.80 1.51 -7.04
N GLU A 21 7.22 2.70 -7.50
CA GLU A 21 8.27 2.85 -8.52
C GLU A 21 9.64 2.28 -8.12
N ASN A 22 9.87 2.02 -6.82
CA ASN A 22 11.10 1.41 -6.31
C ASN A 22 10.96 -0.12 -6.15
N GLY A 23 9.82 -0.70 -6.51
CA GLY A 23 9.53 -2.11 -6.35
C GLY A 23 9.10 -2.50 -4.92
N THR A 24 8.76 -1.52 -4.06
CA THR A 24 8.27 -1.81 -2.70
C THR A 24 6.80 -2.19 -2.77
N LEU A 25 6.45 -3.30 -2.12
CA LEU A 25 5.07 -3.75 -1.96
C LEU A 25 4.43 -3.07 -0.76
N TRP A 26 3.26 -2.48 -1.01
CA TRP A 26 2.43 -1.79 -0.05
C TRP A 26 1.08 -2.48 0.05
N LYS A 27 0.66 -2.81 1.27
CA LYS A 27 -0.62 -3.43 1.60
C LYS A 27 -1.52 -2.38 2.22
N ASP A 28 -2.70 -2.14 1.65
CA ASP A 28 -3.71 -1.36 2.34
C ASP A 28 -4.41 -2.27 3.36
N VAL A 29 -4.11 -2.07 4.64
CA VAL A 29 -4.68 -2.86 5.73
C VAL A 29 -6.03 -2.33 6.21
N ASP A 30 -6.45 -1.16 5.71
CA ASP A 30 -7.76 -0.56 5.98
C ASP A 30 -8.45 -0.05 4.68
N PRO A 31 -8.75 -0.94 3.71
CA PRO A 31 -9.29 -0.56 2.39
C PRO A 31 -10.79 -0.25 2.42
N ARG A 32 -11.32 0.29 3.53
CA ARG A 32 -12.73 0.70 3.62
C ARG A 32 -12.96 1.98 2.82
N LYS A 33 -14.02 2.01 1.98
CA LYS A 33 -14.33 3.13 1.08
C LYS A 33 -14.35 4.53 1.73
N HIS A 34 -14.71 4.63 3.00
CA HIS A 34 -14.83 5.89 3.75
C HIS A 34 -13.64 6.21 4.65
N ARG A 35 -12.53 5.46 4.54
CA ARG A 35 -11.31 5.70 5.32
C ARG A 35 -10.15 6.05 4.41
N GLU A 36 -9.17 6.74 4.95
CA GLU A 36 -7.89 6.96 4.26
C GLU A 36 -7.13 5.62 4.11
N PRO A 37 -6.25 5.49 3.11
CA PRO A 37 -5.40 4.31 2.96
C PRO A 37 -4.47 4.12 4.16
N ASP A 38 -4.40 2.90 4.69
CA ASP A 38 -3.49 2.53 5.78
C ASP A 38 -2.44 1.58 5.20
N LEU A 39 -1.37 2.13 4.66
CA LEU A 39 -0.38 1.39 3.87
C LEU A 39 0.76 0.86 4.73
N CYS A 40 0.98 -0.45 4.69
CA CYS A 40 2.12 -1.11 5.30
C CYS A 40 3.03 -1.74 4.25
N THR A 41 4.34 -1.73 4.47
CA THR A 41 5.25 -2.58 3.69
C THR A 41 4.94 -4.05 3.92
N SER A 42 5.42 -4.92 3.04
CA SER A 42 5.31 -6.36 3.22
C SER A 42 6.62 -6.96 3.74
N VAL A 43 6.55 -7.88 4.71
CA VAL A 43 7.72 -8.63 5.20
C VAL A 43 8.41 -9.34 4.03
N TYR A 44 9.73 -9.17 3.93
CA TYR A 44 10.57 -9.65 2.81
C TYR A 44 10.13 -9.16 1.42
N ASN A 45 9.33 -8.09 1.36
CA ASN A 45 8.71 -7.61 0.12
C ASN A 45 7.94 -8.71 -0.64
N ALA A 46 7.40 -9.70 0.09
CA ALA A 46 6.69 -10.83 -0.48
C ALA A 46 5.21 -10.50 -0.71
N PHE A 47 4.61 -11.00 -1.79
CA PHE A 47 3.20 -10.70 -2.10
C PHE A 47 2.24 -11.13 -0.98
N ASP A 48 2.42 -12.33 -0.43
CA ASP A 48 1.65 -12.87 0.71
C ASP A 48 2.33 -12.66 2.07
N GLY A 49 3.36 -11.81 2.14
CA GLY A 49 3.99 -11.46 3.41
C GLY A 49 3.01 -10.74 4.35
N GLU A 50 3.25 -10.82 5.65
CA GLU A 50 2.48 -10.00 6.60
C GLU A 50 2.79 -8.51 6.44
N PRO A 51 1.86 -7.61 6.80
CA PRO A 51 2.14 -6.19 6.93
C PRO A 51 3.25 -5.97 7.96
N ASP A 52 4.22 -5.14 7.60
CA ASP A 52 5.40 -4.83 8.42
C ASP A 52 5.32 -3.40 8.97
N THR A 53 5.88 -2.42 8.25
CA THR A 53 5.99 -1.05 8.76
C THR A 53 5.01 -0.15 8.02
N ASN A 54 4.19 0.56 8.78
CA ASN A 54 3.21 1.50 8.22
C ASN A 54 3.90 2.77 7.68
N MET A 55 3.45 3.24 6.52
CA MET A 55 3.96 4.42 5.83
C MET A 55 3.93 5.67 6.71
N LYS A 56 2.93 5.83 7.59
CA LYS A 56 2.80 6.98 8.49
C LYS A 56 3.94 7.12 9.51
N TYR A 57 4.71 6.06 9.73
CA TYR A 57 5.88 6.09 10.62
C TYR A 57 7.19 6.40 9.88
N MET A 58 7.14 6.62 8.57
CA MET A 58 8.31 6.89 7.73
C MET A 58 8.34 8.37 7.35
N ASN A 59 9.26 9.14 7.94
CA ASN A 59 9.40 10.59 7.69
C ASN A 59 9.50 10.96 6.20
N LYS A 60 10.05 10.07 5.37
CA LYS A 60 10.13 10.25 3.90
C LYS A 60 8.75 10.48 3.26
N TYR A 61 7.69 9.92 3.82
CA TYR A 61 6.34 9.91 3.24
C TYR A 61 5.35 10.82 3.97
N GLU A 62 5.78 11.61 4.97
CA GLU A 62 4.89 12.47 5.78
C GLU A 62 4.00 13.41 4.95
N TYR A 63 4.51 13.88 3.82
CA TYR A 63 3.80 14.74 2.86
C TYR A 63 3.79 14.13 1.45
N ALA A 64 3.73 12.79 1.39
CA ALA A 64 3.60 12.10 0.12
C ALA A 64 2.17 12.22 -0.43
N GLU A 65 2.08 12.55 -1.71
CA GLU A 65 0.84 12.41 -2.47
C GLU A 65 0.77 10.98 -3.02
N LEU A 66 -0.30 10.27 -2.69
CA LEU A 66 -0.50 8.88 -3.09
C LEU A 66 -1.35 8.83 -4.36
N VAL A 67 -0.79 8.28 -5.43
CA VAL A 67 -1.47 8.11 -6.71
C VAL A 67 -1.68 6.62 -6.97
N PHE A 68 -2.92 6.16 -6.82
CA PHE A 68 -3.29 4.77 -7.07
C PHE A 68 -3.57 4.54 -8.55
N ILE A 69 -3.03 3.44 -9.11
CA ILE A 69 -3.16 3.11 -10.53
C ILE A 69 -3.79 1.72 -10.68
N PRO A 70 -4.94 1.59 -11.38
CA PRO A 70 -5.73 2.66 -11.99
C PRO A 70 -6.52 3.50 -10.97
N GLU A 71 -6.90 2.91 -9.84
CA GLU A 71 -7.60 3.55 -8.74
C GLU A 71 -7.34 2.77 -7.43
N ARG A 72 -7.71 3.35 -6.29
CA ARG A 72 -7.63 2.64 -5.01
C ARG A 72 -8.72 1.58 -4.95
N VAL A 73 -8.32 0.33 -4.75
CA VAL A 73 -9.24 -0.78 -4.48
C VAL A 73 -9.75 -0.66 -3.04
N THR A 74 -11.07 -0.54 -2.90
CA THR A 74 -11.76 -0.46 -1.60
C THR A 74 -12.98 -1.38 -1.56
N TRP A 75 -13.40 -1.76 -0.36
CA TRP A 75 -14.68 -2.41 -0.10
C TRP A 75 -15.50 -1.69 0.99
#